data_AF-A0A5B8VEN3-F1
#
_entry.id   AF-A0A5B8VEN3-F1
#
_cell.length_a   1.000
_cell.length_b   1.000
_cell.length_c   1.000
_cell.angle_alpha   90.00
_cell.angle_beta   90.00
_cell.angle_gamma   90.00
#
_symmetry.space_group_name_H-M   'P 1'
#
loop_
_entity.id
_entity.type
_entity.pdbx_description
1 polymer ?
#
loop_
_entity_poly.entity_id
_entity_poly.type
_entity_poly.pdbx_seq_one_letter_code
_entity_poly.pdbx_strand_id
1 'polypeptide(L)'
;MPYDILVNLIAAFLAFIIGFLWKDYISKKIADFVYRGIKINGTWRAIEKEITAKGYKLAYPSIYNIELFQKADIISGIVKAEFGKEQIEVVSYKVQGTIKDRFVSLSLKLQERNRMAHINFLLEIVGNGETMIGYMTFYGLRAKEINAIEVIWKKTSR
;
A
#
# COMPACT_ATOMS: atom_id res chain seq x y z
N MET A 1 -24.68 37.70 -32.18
CA MET A 1 -23.91 38.32 -31.07
C MET A 1 -24.22 37.68 -29.72
N PRO A 2 -25.41 37.77 -29.09
CA PRO A 2 -25.64 37.12 -27.78
C PRO A 2 -25.73 35.59 -27.87
N TYR A 3 -26.20 35.06 -29.00
CA TYR A 3 -26.35 33.61 -29.22
C TYR A 3 -24.99 32.89 -29.27
N ASP A 4 -24.00 33.47 -29.93
CA ASP A 4 -22.66 32.89 -30.09
C ASP A 4 -21.94 32.75 -28.75
N ILE A 5 -22.12 33.73 -27.85
CA ILE A 5 -21.57 33.69 -26.49
C ILE A 5 -22.20 32.54 -25.69
N LEU A 6 -23.51 32.35 -25.83
CA LEU A 6 -24.26 31.34 -25.08
C LEU A 6 -23.92 29.92 -25.57
N VAL A 7 -23.76 29.73 -26.88
CA VAL A 7 -23.30 28.47 -27.48
C VAL A 7 -21.88 28.13 -27.03
N ASN A 8 -20.97 29.11 -27.05
CA ASN A 8 -19.58 28.90 -26.61
C ASN A 8 -19.50 28.59 -25.11
N LEU A 9 -20.33 29.22 -24.28
CA LEU A 9 -20.38 28.95 -22.85
C LEU A 9 -20.87 27.51 -22.57
N ILE A 10 -21.94 27.08 -23.27
CA ILE A 10 -22.47 25.72 -23.16
C ILE A 10 -21.43 24.70 -23.65
N ALA A 11 -20.76 24.96 -24.77
CA ALA A 11 -19.73 24.09 -25.32
C ALA A 11 -18.54 23.94 -24.35
N ALA A 12 -18.08 25.05 -23.76
CA ALA A 12 -17.01 25.04 -22.76
C ALA A 12 -17.42 24.28 -21.49
N PHE A 13 -18.65 24.45 -21.02
CA PHE A 13 -19.18 23.73 -19.86
C PHE A 13 -19.30 22.22 -20.12
N LEU A 14 -19.78 21.83 -21.31
CA LEU A 14 -19.84 20.42 -21.73
C LEU A 14 -18.44 19.82 -21.86
N ALA A 15 -17.49 20.53 -22.47
CA ALA A 15 -16.11 20.08 -22.58
C ALA A 15 -15.47 19.89 -21.19
N PHE A 16 -15.75 20.80 -20.25
CA PHE A 16 -15.29 20.68 -18.87
C PHE A 16 -15.87 19.44 -18.18
N ILE A 17 -17.18 19.20 -18.31
CA ILE A 17 -17.83 17.99 -17.76
C ILE A 17 -17.25 16.72 -18.38
N ILE A 18 -17.08 16.68 -19.70
CA ILE A 18 -16.50 15.53 -20.40
C ILE A 18 -15.08 15.27 -19.93
N GLY A 19 -14.25 16.32 -19.82
CA GLY A 19 -12.88 16.21 -19.31
C GLY A 19 -12.82 15.68 -17.88
N PHE A 20 -13.73 16.16 -17.02
CA PHE A 20 -13.84 15.71 -15.63
C PHE A 20 -14.27 14.23 -15.54
N LEU A 21 -15.31 13.83 -16.27
CA LEU A 21 -15.79 12.45 -16.33
C LEU A 21 -14.75 11.50 -16.95
N TRP A 22 -14.01 11.96 -17.96
CA TRP A 22 -12.96 11.16 -18.59
C TRP A 22 -11.83 10.84 -17.61
N LYS A 23 -11.34 11.86 -16.91
CA LYS A 23 -10.25 11.74 -15.94
C LYS A 23 -10.66 10.87 -14.74
N ASP A 24 -11.84 11.07 -14.17
CA ASP A 24 -12.18 10.43 -12.90
C ASP A 24 -12.89 9.09 -13.03
N TYR A 25 -13.64 8.86 -14.10
CA TYR A 25 -14.47 7.66 -14.25
C TYR A 25 -13.94 6.72 -15.34
N ILE A 26 -13.73 7.21 -16.56
CA ILE A 26 -13.38 6.37 -17.71
C ILE A 26 -11.95 5.84 -17.57
N SER A 27 -10.98 6.71 -17.24
CA SER A 27 -9.57 6.32 -17.12
C SER A 27 -9.36 5.20 -16.09
N LYS A 28 -10.01 5.31 -14.92
CA LYS A 28 -9.90 4.32 -13.83
C LYS A 28 -10.53 3.00 -14.22
N LYS A 29 -11.70 3.01 -14.88
CA LYS A 29 -12.36 1.78 -15.35
C LYS A 29 -11.58 1.07 -16.45
N ILE A 30 -10.97 1.82 -17.37
CA ILE A 30 -10.12 1.23 -18.41
C ILE A 30 -8.86 0.64 -17.77
N ALA A 31 -8.22 1.34 -16.83
CA ALA A 31 -7.08 0.81 -16.10
C ALA A 31 -7.44 -0.50 -15.38
N ASP A 32 -8.58 -0.56 -14.67
CA ASP A 32 -9.09 -1.78 -14.03
C ASP A 32 -9.34 -2.93 -15.03
N PHE A 33 -9.88 -2.62 -16.21
CA PHE A 33 -10.21 -3.62 -17.23
C PHE A 33 -8.98 -4.13 -18.00
N VAL A 34 -8.03 -3.25 -18.27
CA VAL A 34 -6.81 -3.56 -19.05
C VAL A 34 -5.73 -4.16 -18.16
N TYR A 35 -5.78 -3.95 -16.85
CA TYR A 35 -4.78 -4.50 -15.93
C TYR A 35 -4.79 -6.04 -15.94
N ARG A 36 -3.81 -6.60 -16.63
CA ARG A 36 -3.52 -8.05 -16.71
C ARG A 36 -2.45 -8.49 -15.70
N GLY A 37 -2.07 -7.61 -14.78
CA GLY A 37 -1.00 -7.88 -13.81
C GLY A 37 -1.43 -8.84 -12.70
N ILE A 38 -0.48 -9.14 -11.82
CA ILE A 38 -0.68 -10.09 -10.72
C ILE A 38 -1.71 -9.52 -9.73
N LYS A 39 -2.67 -10.35 -9.32
CA LYS A 39 -3.65 -10.01 -8.28
C LYS A 39 -3.11 -10.43 -6.92
N ILE A 40 -3.01 -9.47 -6.01
CA ILE A 40 -2.48 -9.69 -4.65
C ILE A 40 -3.54 -9.57 -3.54
N ASN A 41 -4.82 -9.49 -3.91
CA ASN A 41 -5.92 -9.41 -2.94
C ASN A 41 -5.89 -10.61 -1.98
N GLY A 42 -6.27 -10.34 -0.73
CA GLY A 42 -6.43 -11.36 0.31
C GLY A 42 -5.62 -11.05 1.55
N THR A 43 -5.47 -12.07 2.39
CA THR A 43 -4.74 -11.98 3.66
C THR A 43 -3.31 -12.45 3.50
N TRP A 44 -2.40 -11.71 4.13
CA TRP A 44 -0.96 -11.91 4.08
C TRP A 44 -0.40 -11.87 5.50
N ARG A 45 0.61 -12.69 5.74
CA ARG A 45 1.40 -12.67 6.96
C ARG A 45 2.82 -12.25 6.63
N ALA A 46 3.27 -11.14 7.20
CA ALA A 46 4.66 -10.70 7.06
C ALA A 46 5.51 -11.26 8.21
N ILE A 47 6.66 -11.80 7.84
CA ILE A 47 7.67 -12.34 8.75
C ILE A 47 8.93 -11.52 8.54
N GLU A 48 9.38 -10.85 9.59
CA GLU A 48 10.63 -10.09 9.60
C GLU A 48 11.81 -11.04 9.83
N LYS A 49 12.95 -10.77 9.19
CA LYS A 49 14.23 -11.32 9.66
C LYS A 49 14.62 -10.64 10.99
N GLU A 50 15.39 -11.31 11.84
CA GLU A 50 15.74 -10.75 13.17
C GLU A 50 16.77 -9.61 13.10
N ILE A 51 17.47 -9.45 11.98
CA ILE A 51 18.61 -8.55 11.82
C ILE A 51 18.28 -7.49 10.78
N THR A 52 18.44 -6.21 11.15
CA THR A 52 18.34 -5.09 10.22
C THR A 52 19.49 -5.11 9.21
N ALA A 53 19.35 -4.39 8.10
CA ALA A 53 20.40 -4.22 7.10
C ALA A 53 21.70 -3.62 7.66
N LYS A 54 21.65 -2.95 8.82
CA LYS A 54 22.80 -2.39 9.53
C LYS A 54 23.40 -3.33 10.57
N GLY A 55 22.87 -4.55 10.71
CA GLY A 55 23.36 -5.55 11.67
C GLY A 55 22.76 -5.45 13.07
N TYR A 56 21.77 -4.58 13.30
CA TYR A 56 21.11 -4.50 14.61
C TYR A 56 20.10 -5.63 14.77
N LYS A 57 20.12 -6.30 15.92
CA LYS A 57 19.11 -7.29 16.27
C LYS A 57 17.84 -6.60 16.77
N LEU A 58 16.69 -6.96 16.21
CA LEU A 58 15.40 -6.53 16.75
C LEU A 58 15.19 -7.13 18.14
N ALA A 59 14.66 -6.32 19.05
CA ALA A 59 14.36 -6.78 20.41
C ALA A 59 13.29 -7.88 20.40
N TYR A 60 12.30 -7.76 19.51
CA TYR A 60 11.21 -8.71 19.34
C TYR A 60 10.83 -8.77 17.85
N PRO A 61 10.67 -9.96 17.25
CA PRO A 61 10.12 -10.08 15.91
C PRO A 61 8.64 -9.68 15.94
N SER A 62 8.22 -8.82 15.03
CA SER A 62 6.83 -8.40 14.91
C SER A 62 6.13 -9.28 13.88
N ILE A 63 4.91 -9.73 14.21
CA ILE A 63 4.06 -10.44 13.25
C ILE A 63 3.01 -9.45 12.77
N TYR A 64 2.93 -9.30 11.45
CA TYR A 64 1.93 -8.47 10.81
C TYR A 64 0.94 -9.36 10.07
N ASN A 65 -0.34 -9.19 10.40
CA ASN A 65 -1.45 -9.74 9.64
C ASN A 65 -2.04 -8.62 8.79
N ILE A 66 -1.93 -8.76 7.47
CA ILE A 66 -2.29 -7.73 6.50
C ILE A 66 -3.44 -8.22 5.64
N GLU A 67 -4.46 -7.39 5.48
CA GLU A 67 -5.52 -7.58 4.49
C GLU A 67 -5.35 -6.57 3.37
N LEU A 68 -5.18 -7.05 2.14
CA LEU A 68 -4.97 -6.21 0.95
C LEU A 68 -6.17 -6.26 0.01
N PHE A 69 -6.56 -5.08 -0.46
CA PHE A 69 -7.55 -4.84 -1.50
C PHE A 69 -6.87 -4.09 -2.65
N GLN A 70 -6.83 -4.72 -3.83
CA GLN A 70 -6.26 -4.13 -5.03
C GLN A 70 -7.38 -3.68 -5.98
N LYS A 71 -7.20 -2.51 -6.58
CA LYS A 71 -8.00 -1.97 -7.68
C LYS A 71 -7.05 -1.39 -8.73
N ALA A 72 -6.95 -2.04 -9.89
CA ALA A 72 -5.89 -1.86 -10.88
C ALA A 72 -4.49 -1.93 -10.24
N ASP A 73 -3.73 -0.84 -10.33
CA ASP A 73 -2.40 -0.65 -9.76
C ASP A 73 -2.43 -0.09 -8.34
N ILE A 74 -3.59 0.28 -7.80
CA ILE A 74 -3.74 0.85 -6.47
C ILE A 74 -4.00 -0.25 -5.46
N ILE A 75 -3.28 -0.21 -4.34
CA ILE A 75 -3.44 -1.12 -3.21
C ILE A 75 -3.91 -0.33 -2.00
N SER A 76 -4.86 -0.90 -1.28
CA SER A 76 -5.35 -0.41 0.00
C SER A 76 -5.50 -1.58 0.97
N GLY A 77 -5.60 -1.31 2.27
CA GLY A 77 -5.72 -2.40 3.23
C GLY A 77 -5.66 -1.98 4.68
N ILE A 78 -5.66 -2.97 5.54
CA ILE A 78 -5.54 -2.83 6.99
C ILE A 78 -4.47 -3.80 7.47
N VAL A 79 -3.58 -3.34 8.33
CA VAL A 79 -2.61 -4.20 9.03
C VAL A 79 -2.96 -4.20 10.50
N LYS A 80 -2.96 -5.38 11.10
CA LYS A 80 -2.90 -5.57 12.54
C LYS A 80 -1.52 -6.10 12.88
N ALA A 81 -0.79 -5.31 13.66
CA ALA A 81 0.53 -5.68 14.15
C ALA A 81 0.40 -6.04 15.63
N GLU A 82 0.97 -7.18 15.99
CA GLU A 82 1.04 -7.66 17.37
C GLU A 82 2.46 -7.44 17.89
N PHE A 83 2.59 -6.63 18.94
CA PHE A 83 3.88 -6.32 19.59
C PHE A 83 3.88 -6.77 21.04
N GLY A 84 5.02 -7.26 21.52
CA GLY A 84 5.24 -7.59 22.93
C GLY A 84 5.20 -9.08 23.25
N LYS A 85 5.90 -9.47 24.34
CA LYS A 85 6.03 -10.87 24.78
C LYS A 85 5.02 -11.25 25.87
N GLU A 86 4.63 -10.29 26.72
CA GLU A 86 3.76 -10.51 27.89
C GLU A 86 2.44 -9.74 27.81
N GLN A 87 2.45 -8.55 27.20
CA GLN A 87 1.25 -7.79 26.83
C GLN A 87 1.27 -7.60 25.33
N ILE A 88 0.34 -8.25 24.64
CA ILE A 88 0.18 -8.11 23.18
C ILE A 88 -0.53 -6.79 22.93
N GLU A 89 0.23 -5.79 22.48
CA GLU A 89 -0.35 -4.55 21.95
C GLU A 89 -0.73 -4.79 20.49
N VAL A 90 -2.03 -4.66 20.18
CA VAL A 90 -2.55 -4.75 18.82
C VAL A 90 -2.71 -3.37 18.25
N VAL A 91 -1.91 -3.05 17.22
CA VAL A 91 -1.95 -1.74 16.57
C VAL A 91 -2.49 -1.89 15.15
N SER A 92 -3.45 -1.03 14.80
CA SER A 92 -4.06 -1.01 13.47
C SER A 92 -3.49 0.10 12.58
N TYR A 93 -3.04 -0.29 11.39
CA TYR A 93 -2.53 0.62 10.37
C TYR A 93 -3.43 0.58 9.14
N LYS A 94 -3.59 1.73 8.49
CA LYS A 94 -4.12 1.81 7.13
C LYS A 94 -2.98 1.59 6.15
N VAL A 95 -3.18 0.69 5.19
CA VAL A 95 -2.25 0.44 4.08
C VAL A 95 -2.69 1.23 2.87
N GLN A 96 -1.74 1.88 2.22
CA GLN A 96 -1.91 2.49 0.90
C GLN A 96 -0.66 2.19 0.08
N GLY A 97 -0.82 1.93 -1.20
CA GLY A 97 0.32 1.60 -2.03
C GLY A 97 -0.03 1.41 -3.49
N THR A 98 0.95 0.95 -4.25
CA THR A 98 0.80 0.64 -5.65
C THR A 98 1.53 -0.64 -6.04
N ILE A 99 1.06 -1.29 -7.09
CA ILE A 99 1.73 -2.40 -7.76
C ILE A 99 2.04 -2.00 -9.19
N LYS A 100 3.27 -2.27 -9.60
CA LYS A 100 3.73 -2.13 -10.97
C LYS A 100 4.51 -3.38 -11.35
N ASP A 101 4.02 -4.08 -12.37
CA ASP A 101 4.53 -5.38 -12.81
C ASP A 101 4.53 -6.39 -11.66
N ARG A 102 5.71 -6.69 -11.09
CA ARG A 102 5.90 -7.59 -9.95
C ARG A 102 6.29 -6.87 -8.67
N PHE A 103 6.45 -5.55 -8.70
CA PHE A 103 6.90 -4.77 -7.56
C PHE A 103 5.73 -4.09 -6.87
N VAL A 104 5.69 -4.22 -5.55
CA VAL A 104 4.64 -3.72 -4.68
C VAL A 104 5.26 -2.73 -3.69
N SER A 105 4.79 -1.48 -3.71
CA SER A 105 5.21 -0.43 -2.80
C SER A 105 4.06 -0.10 -1.87
N LEU A 106 4.23 -0.30 -0.57
CA LEU A 106 3.19 -0.05 0.45
C LEU A 106 3.70 0.95 1.48
N SER A 107 2.80 1.81 1.94
CA SER A 107 2.99 2.70 3.06
C SER A 107 1.92 2.40 4.11
N LEU A 108 2.35 2.18 5.34
CA LEU A 108 1.49 2.00 6.49
C LEU A 108 1.42 3.32 7.26
N LYS A 109 0.20 3.74 7.53
CA LYS A 109 -0.09 4.90 8.37
C LYS A 109 -0.91 4.46 9.57
N LEU A 110 -0.45 4.83 10.76
CA LEU A 110 -1.21 4.58 11.98
C LEU A 110 -2.59 5.25 11.87
N GLN A 111 -3.64 4.55 12.29
CA GLN A 111 -4.97 5.17 12.38
C GLN A 111 -5.08 6.09 13.60
N GLU A 112 -4.37 5.77 14.68
CA GLU A 112 -4.35 6.57 15.89
C GLU A 112 -3.43 7.78 15.74
N ARG A 113 -3.87 8.95 16.23
CA ARG A 113 -3.16 10.23 16.00
C ARG A 113 -1.91 10.43 16.87
N ASN A 114 -1.72 9.62 17.91
CA ASN A 114 -0.75 9.91 18.98
C ASN A 114 0.62 9.23 18.84
N ARG A 115 0.88 8.45 17.77
CA ARG A 115 2.22 7.88 17.54
C ARG A 115 2.67 8.12 16.11
N MET A 116 3.89 8.64 15.97
CA MET A 116 4.56 8.75 14.67
C MET A 116 5.18 7.40 14.34
N ALA A 117 4.51 6.63 13.49
CA ALA A 117 5.04 5.42 12.89
C ALA A 117 4.89 5.52 11.37
N HIS A 118 6.03 5.67 10.69
CA HIS A 118 6.12 5.59 9.24
C HIS A 118 6.80 4.28 8.88
N ILE A 119 6.04 3.37 8.29
CA ILE A 119 6.53 2.08 7.82
C ILE A 119 6.25 2.01 6.32
N ASN A 120 7.27 1.73 5.53
CA ASN A 120 7.11 1.47 4.10
C ASN A 120 7.66 0.10 3.74
N PHE A 121 7.03 -0.56 2.79
CA PHE A 121 7.47 -1.82 2.22
C PHE A 121 7.75 -1.63 0.74
N LEU A 122 8.86 -2.19 0.28
CA LEU A 122 9.11 -2.44 -1.13
C LEU A 122 9.31 -3.94 -1.30
N LEU A 123 8.41 -4.57 -2.03
CA LEU A 123 8.33 -6.02 -2.16
C LEU A 123 8.35 -6.41 -3.65
N GLU A 124 8.96 -7.54 -3.96
CA GLU A 124 8.83 -8.25 -5.23
C GLU A 124 7.94 -9.47 -5.03
N ILE A 125 6.99 -9.67 -5.94
CA ILE A 125 6.20 -10.88 -6.03
C ILE A 125 7.04 -11.99 -6.66
N VAL A 126 7.16 -13.12 -5.98
CA VAL A 126 8.05 -14.22 -6.39
C VAL A 126 7.25 -15.49 -6.66
N GLY A 127 7.69 -16.26 -7.66
CA GLY A 127 7.08 -17.54 -8.00
C GLY A 127 5.67 -17.42 -8.57
N ASN A 128 4.71 -18.10 -7.93
CA ASN A 128 3.31 -18.19 -8.37
C ASN A 128 2.41 -17.05 -7.87
N GLY A 129 2.98 -16.03 -7.21
CA GLY A 129 2.20 -14.92 -6.65
C GLY A 129 1.67 -15.15 -5.24
N GLU A 130 2.05 -16.24 -4.57
CA GLU A 130 1.66 -16.51 -3.16
C GLU A 130 2.72 -16.03 -2.15
N THR A 131 3.88 -15.59 -2.62
CA THR A 131 4.97 -15.07 -1.78
C THR A 131 5.45 -13.72 -2.30
N MET A 132 5.74 -12.79 -1.40
CA MET A 132 6.46 -11.56 -1.71
C MET A 132 7.67 -11.42 -0.80
N ILE A 133 8.77 -10.93 -1.35
CA ILE A 133 10.04 -10.76 -0.63
C ILE A 133 10.52 -9.34 -0.85
N GLY A 134 11.07 -8.71 0.18
CA GLY A 134 11.71 -7.41 0.01
C GLY A 134 12.08 -6.80 1.33
N TYR A 135 11.95 -5.47 1.43
CA TYR A 135 12.40 -4.72 2.58
C TYR A 135 11.29 -3.86 3.17
N MET A 136 11.23 -3.88 4.49
CA MET A 136 10.50 -2.90 5.28
C MET A 136 11.47 -1.83 5.74
N THR A 137 11.10 -0.57 5.55
CA THR A 137 11.80 0.60 6.09
C THR A 137 10.96 1.23 7.19
N PHE A 138 11.62 1.66 8.27
CA PHE A 138 10.98 2.27 9.42
C PHE A 138 11.93 3.22 10.12
N TYR A 139 11.37 4.20 10.84
CA TYR A 139 12.14 5.10 11.68
C TYR A 139 12.31 4.49 13.09
N GLY A 140 13.54 4.17 13.46
CA GLY A 140 13.86 3.63 14.78
C GLY A 140 13.96 4.74 15.81
N LEU A 141 13.02 4.81 16.76
CA LEU A 141 12.99 5.87 17.79
C LEU A 141 14.22 5.88 18.70
N ARG A 142 14.79 4.70 19.02
CA ARG A 142 15.98 4.59 19.88
C ARG A 142 17.24 5.11 19.20
N ALA A 143 17.49 4.67 17.97
CA ALA A 143 18.69 5.04 17.21
C ALA A 143 18.51 6.36 16.43
N LYS A 144 17.29 6.92 16.40
CA LYS A 144 16.91 8.16 15.69
C LYS A 144 17.27 8.16 14.20
N GLU A 145 17.16 7.00 13.56
CA GLU A 145 17.56 6.80 12.18
C GLU A 145 16.56 5.91 11.41
N ILE A 146 16.63 6.01 10.08
CA ILE A 146 15.91 5.10 9.21
C ILE A 146 16.65 3.77 9.15
N ASN A 147 15.92 2.69 9.40
CA ASN A 147 16.37 1.32 9.30
C ASN A 147 15.61 0.61 8.18
N ALA A 148 16.24 -0.45 7.67
CA ALA A 148 15.64 -1.38 6.73
C ALA A 148 15.80 -2.80 7.26
N ILE A 149 14.80 -3.64 7.04
CA ILE A 149 14.83 -5.05 7.41
C ILE A 149 14.19 -5.89 6.32
N GLU A 150 14.79 -7.04 6.04
CA GLU A 150 14.24 -7.95 5.06
C GLU A 150 12.98 -8.61 5.64
N VAL A 151 11.94 -8.68 4.80
CA VAL A 151 10.66 -9.26 5.15
C VAL A 151 10.19 -10.23 4.08
N ILE A 152 9.52 -11.28 4.53
CA ILE A 152 8.90 -12.28 3.67
C ILE A 152 7.40 -12.29 3.98
N TRP A 153 6.60 -12.01 2.97
CA TRP A 153 5.15 -12.04 3.05
C TRP A 153 4.64 -13.34 2.44
N LYS A 154 3.82 -14.06 3.18
CA LYS A 154 3.16 -15.29 2.72
C LYS A 154 1.66 -15.12 2.75
N LYS A 155 0.99 -15.51 1.67
CA LYS A 155 -0.47 -15.47 1.59
C LYS A 155 -1.07 -16.50 2.56
N THR A 156 -2.07 -16.09 3.36
CA THR A 156 -2.68 -16.96 4.39
C THR A 156 -4.10 -17.41 4.06
N SER A 157 -4.83 -16.72 3.19
CA SER A 157 -6.11 -17.20 2.66
C SER A 157 -6.17 -17.00 1.14
N ARG A 158 -6.82 -17.95 0.45
CA ARG A 158 -7.18 -17.81 -0.97
C ARG A 158 -8.42 -16.97 -1.15
#